data_AF-A0A7S1UJU7-F1
#
_entry.id   AF-A0A7S1UJU7-F1
#
_cell.length_a   1.000
_cell.length_b   1.000
_cell.length_c   1.000
_cell.angle_alpha   90.00
_cell.angle_beta   90.00
_cell.angle_gamma   90.00
#
_symmetry.space_group_name_H-M   'P 1'
#
loop_
_entity.id
_entity.type
_entity.pdbx_description
1 polymer ?
#
loop_
_entity_poly.entity_id
_entity_poly.type
_entity_poly.pdbx_seq_one_letter_code
_entity_poly.pdbx_strand_id
1 'polypeptide(L)'
;DVAQYVGCRVNIVITASKGAREAQDFCFIDVGNAEAPGVHAYRETVGSVSTDRKLVIRGEIEGSSVGAIDGQWALLEGDLADGQDFATVASTALSATVPKDSASTRYFDLVLPAGVLVEKAVYTFRLVASFDERTVDGTLVGPSYADISVTTNAPPFNGQLSVSPEVGTIFDTPFQLATFGWVD
;
A
#
# COMPACT_ATOMS: atom_id res chain seq x y z
N ASP A 1 -36.53 1.56 3.29
CA ASP A 1 -35.45 1.10 2.39
C ASP A 1 -34.57 2.26 1.99
N VAL A 2 -33.47 2.45 2.72
CA VAL A 2 -32.47 3.48 2.43
C VAL A 2 -31.42 2.85 1.53
N ALA A 3 -31.33 3.30 0.28
CA ALA A 3 -30.31 2.87 -0.65
C ALA A 3 -28.93 3.32 -0.12
N GLN A 4 -28.11 2.36 0.32
CA GLN A 4 -26.67 2.57 0.51
C GLN A 4 -26.05 2.87 -0.85
N TYR A 5 -25.68 4.13 -1.10
CA TYR A 5 -24.85 4.47 -2.24
C TYR A 5 -23.43 4.00 -1.97
N VAL A 6 -23.06 2.90 -2.63
CA VAL A 6 -21.70 2.38 -2.66
C VAL A 6 -21.00 3.07 -3.83
N GLY A 7 -20.06 3.97 -3.57
CA GLY A 7 -19.15 4.45 -4.61
C GLY A 7 -18.50 3.25 -5.31
N CYS A 8 -18.49 3.23 -6.63
CA CYS A 8 -17.92 2.10 -7.36
C CYS A 8 -16.48 2.43 -7.75
N ARG A 9 -15.56 1.53 -7.35
CA ARG A 9 -14.18 1.54 -7.80
C ARG A 9 -14.02 0.48 -8.86
N VAL A 10 -13.65 0.89 -10.07
CA VAL A 10 -13.32 -0.03 -11.14
C VAL A 10 -11.83 -0.34 -11.06
N ASN A 11 -11.51 -1.61 -10.80
CA ASN A 11 -10.14 -2.10 -10.83
C ASN A 11 -9.77 -2.45 -12.27
N ILE A 12 -8.85 -1.69 -12.86
CA ILE A 12 -8.24 -2.04 -14.15
C ILE A 12 -6.87 -2.66 -13.84
N VAL A 13 -6.81 -3.98 -13.99
CA VAL A 13 -5.56 -4.74 -13.87
C VAL A 13 -4.87 -4.73 -15.24
N ILE A 14 -3.76 -4.02 -15.33
CA ILE A 14 -2.90 -4.02 -16.52
C ILE A 14 -1.84 -5.10 -16.30
N THR A 15 -1.95 -6.21 -17.01
CA THR A 15 -0.99 -7.31 -16.92
C THR A 15 -0.05 -7.29 -18.12
N ALA A 16 1.25 -7.19 -17.87
CA ALA A 16 2.30 -7.38 -18.85
C ALA A 16 3.07 -8.67 -18.54
N SER A 17 3.17 -9.58 -19.51
CA SER A 17 3.88 -10.85 -19.33
C SER A 17 4.94 -11.12 -20.40
N LYS A 18 6.05 -11.75 -19.99
CA LYS A 18 7.09 -12.28 -20.89
C LYS A 18 7.62 -13.61 -20.34
N GLY A 19 7.20 -14.72 -20.97
CA GLY A 19 7.54 -16.06 -20.48
C GLY A 19 6.83 -16.35 -19.15
N ALA A 20 7.57 -16.79 -18.14
CA ALA A 20 7.05 -17.02 -16.78
C ALA A 20 6.99 -15.75 -15.91
N ARG A 21 7.40 -14.59 -16.45
CA ARG A 21 7.41 -13.32 -15.71
C ARG A 21 6.13 -12.55 -15.97
N GLU A 22 5.51 -12.10 -14.90
CA GLU A 22 4.30 -11.27 -14.92
C GLU A 22 4.56 -9.99 -14.14
N ALA A 23 4.16 -8.86 -14.70
CA ALA A 23 4.11 -7.58 -14.04
C ALA A 23 2.67 -7.09 -14.11
N GLN A 24 2.10 -6.77 -12.96
CA GLN A 24 0.76 -6.19 -12.87
C GLN A 24 0.90 -4.74 -12.44
N ASP A 25 0.14 -3.88 -13.09
CA ASP A 25 -0.09 -2.51 -12.67
C ASP A 25 -1.59 -2.29 -12.46
N PHE A 26 -1.93 -1.40 -11.55
CA PHE A 26 -3.31 -1.16 -11.15
C PHE A 26 -3.67 0.28 -11.46
N CYS A 27 -4.68 0.46 -12.29
CA CYS A 27 -5.30 1.76 -12.52
C CYS A 27 -6.68 1.75 -11.88
N PHE A 28 -6.93 2.74 -11.02
CA PHE A 28 -8.21 2.92 -10.35
C PHE A 28 -9.00 4.03 -11.03
N ILE A 29 -10.27 3.76 -11.34
CA ILE A 29 -11.26 4.79 -11.68
C ILE A 29 -12.25 4.83 -10.52
N ASP A 30 -12.27 5.95 -9.81
CA ASP A 30 -13.19 6.20 -8.71
C ASP A 30 -14.44 6.93 -9.25
N VAL A 31 -15.62 6.34 -9.06
CA VAL A 31 -16.92 6.96 -9.35
C VAL A 31 -17.66 7.16 -8.03
N GLY A 32 -17.68 8.40 -7.55
CA GLY A 32 -18.25 8.81 -6.26
C GLY A 32 -19.45 9.75 -6.38
N ASN A 33 -20.14 9.96 -5.26
CA ASN A 33 -21.08 11.07 -5.10
C ASN A 33 -20.29 12.39 -5.09
N ALA A 34 -20.69 13.38 -5.89
CA ALA A 34 -20.04 14.68 -5.94
C ALA A 34 -20.04 15.43 -4.60
N GLU A 35 -20.94 15.05 -3.67
CA GLU A 35 -21.03 15.64 -2.33
C GLU A 35 -20.17 14.92 -1.27
N ALA A 36 -19.62 13.73 -1.57
CA ALA A 36 -18.73 13.02 -0.65
C ALA A 36 -17.29 13.58 -0.74
N PRO A 37 -16.46 13.47 0.33
CA PRO A 37 -15.08 13.94 0.27
C PRO A 37 -14.28 13.21 -0.81
N GLY A 38 -13.52 13.95 -1.60
CA GLY A 38 -12.51 13.38 -2.49
C GLY A 38 -11.41 12.74 -1.65
N VAL A 39 -11.19 11.44 -1.85
CA VAL A 39 -10.13 10.68 -1.16
C VAL A 39 -9.33 9.92 -2.19
N HIS A 40 -8.04 10.19 -2.19
CA HIS A 40 -7.10 9.51 -3.04
C HIS A 40 -5.99 8.94 -2.18
N ALA A 41 -5.47 7.80 -2.59
CA ALA A 41 -4.27 7.28 -1.99
C ALA A 41 -3.41 6.71 -3.10
N TYR A 42 -2.12 7.00 -3.04
CA TYR A 42 -1.15 6.43 -3.96
C TYR A 42 0.15 6.10 -3.23
N ARG A 43 0.87 5.15 -3.82
CA ARG A 43 2.20 4.79 -3.36
C ARG A 43 3.25 5.55 -4.18
N GLU A 44 4.31 5.98 -3.52
CA GLU A 44 5.41 6.71 -4.17
C GLU A 44 6.28 5.82 -5.07
N THR A 45 6.13 4.49 -4.99
CA THR A 45 6.89 3.52 -5.79
C THR A 45 5.97 2.41 -6.32
N VAL A 46 6.09 2.09 -7.61
CA VAL A 46 5.35 1.00 -8.27
C VAL A 46 6.17 -0.30 -8.20
N GLY A 47 5.55 -1.45 -7.89
CA GLY A 47 6.20 -2.77 -7.78
C GLY A 47 6.20 -3.37 -6.35
N SER A 48 6.76 -4.57 -6.13
CA SER A 48 6.79 -5.20 -4.78
C SER A 48 7.52 -4.35 -3.73
N VAL A 49 7.10 -4.43 -2.46
CA VAL A 49 7.75 -3.74 -1.33
C VAL A 49 8.72 -4.68 -0.64
N SER A 50 9.97 -4.24 -0.53
CA SER A 50 10.95 -4.92 0.31
C SER A 50 10.65 -4.64 1.79
N THR A 51 10.56 -5.68 2.59
CA THR A 51 10.24 -5.61 4.02
C THR A 51 11.35 -4.94 4.84
N ASP A 52 12.58 -4.91 4.32
CA ASP A 52 13.74 -4.24 4.93
C ASP A 52 13.74 -2.71 4.78
N ARG A 53 12.71 -2.15 4.12
CA ARG A 53 12.56 -0.70 3.90
C ARG A 53 11.28 -0.19 4.52
N LYS A 54 11.31 1.09 4.91
CA LYS A 54 10.09 1.79 5.32
C LYS A 54 9.08 1.80 4.16
N LEU A 55 7.82 1.57 4.47
CA LEU A 55 6.71 1.77 3.55
C LEU A 55 6.12 3.15 3.79
N VAL A 56 5.97 3.92 2.71
CA VAL A 56 5.28 5.20 2.72
C VAL A 56 4.13 5.13 1.72
N ILE A 57 2.93 5.37 2.21
CA ILE A 57 1.72 5.49 1.41
C ILE A 57 1.20 6.91 1.59
N ARG A 58 1.01 7.63 0.49
CA ARG A 58 0.47 8.98 0.52
C ARG A 58 -1.05 8.92 0.40
N GLY A 59 -1.72 9.41 1.43
CA GLY A 59 -3.15 9.72 1.39
C GLY A 59 -3.37 11.19 1.04
N GLU A 60 -4.42 11.46 0.30
CA GLU A 60 -4.90 12.80 0.00
C GLU A 60 -6.39 12.87 0.33
N ILE A 61 -6.75 13.87 1.12
CA ILE A 61 -8.14 14.22 1.41
C ILE A 61 -8.38 15.62 0.86
N GLU A 62 -9.32 15.75 -0.05
CA GLU A 62 -9.76 17.04 -0.57
C GLU A 62 -10.57 17.77 0.50
N GLY A 63 -10.15 18.99 0.83
CA GLY A 63 -10.88 19.83 1.77
C GLY A 63 -12.25 20.20 1.22
N SER A 64 -13.21 20.42 2.12
CA SER A 64 -14.59 20.73 1.75
C SER A 64 -15.08 22.00 2.46
N SER A 65 -15.91 22.78 1.77
CA SER A 65 -16.64 23.92 2.33
C SER A 65 -17.91 23.51 3.07
N VAL A 66 -18.21 22.20 3.11
CA VAL A 66 -19.43 21.67 3.68
C VAL A 66 -19.28 21.44 5.18
N GLY A 67 -18.23 20.73 5.58
CA GLY A 67 -17.98 20.34 6.96
C GLY A 67 -16.53 19.93 7.18
N ALA A 68 -16.15 19.75 8.45
CA ALA A 68 -14.87 19.12 8.79
C ALA A 68 -14.92 17.64 8.38
N ILE A 69 -13.77 17.12 7.95
CA ILE A 69 -13.64 15.75 7.45
C ILE A 69 -12.67 14.99 8.35
N ASP A 70 -13.13 13.90 8.94
CA ASP A 70 -12.27 12.97 9.66
C ASP A 70 -11.68 11.95 8.71
N GLY A 71 -10.35 11.93 8.63
CA GLY A 71 -9.56 10.94 7.92
C GLY A 71 -9.06 9.86 8.87
N GLN A 72 -9.17 8.59 8.47
CA GLN A 72 -8.64 7.46 9.23
C GLN A 72 -8.02 6.39 8.34
N TRP A 73 -6.80 5.98 8.67
CA TRP A 73 -6.15 4.81 8.10
C TRP A 73 -6.55 3.54 8.85
N ALA A 74 -6.79 2.46 8.08
CA ALA A 74 -7.05 1.13 8.60
C ALA A 74 -6.27 0.08 7.81
N LEU A 75 -5.83 -0.97 8.51
CA LEU A 75 -5.34 -2.20 7.90
C LEU A 75 -6.52 -3.18 7.79
N LEU A 76 -6.92 -3.53 6.57
CA LEU A 76 -8.05 -4.42 6.31
C LEU A 76 -7.63 -5.88 6.16
N GLU A 77 -6.44 -6.11 5.61
CA GLU A 77 -5.92 -7.42 5.29
C GLU A 77 -4.40 -7.44 5.48
N GLY A 78 -3.90 -8.56 6.00
CA GLY A 78 -2.48 -8.80 6.24
C GLY A 78 -2.13 -8.77 7.73
N ASP A 79 -1.23 -9.66 8.14
CA ASP A 79 -0.72 -9.75 9.51
C ASP A 79 0.62 -9.05 9.61
N LEU A 80 0.81 -8.24 10.67
CA LEU A 80 2.10 -7.62 10.95
C LEU A 80 3.05 -8.60 11.63
N ALA A 81 4.36 -8.37 11.46
CA ALA A 81 5.39 -9.18 12.08
C ALA A 81 5.18 -9.26 13.61
N ASP A 82 5.48 -10.44 14.18
CA ASP A 82 5.36 -10.72 15.61
C ASP A 82 3.97 -10.44 16.23
N GLY A 83 2.92 -10.39 15.40
CA GLY A 83 1.56 -10.09 15.86
C GLY A 83 1.39 -8.66 16.38
N GLN A 84 2.22 -7.74 15.91
CA GLN A 84 2.16 -6.33 16.30
C GLN A 84 0.83 -5.67 15.90
N ASP A 85 0.42 -4.66 16.67
CA ASP A 85 -0.80 -3.91 16.39
C ASP A 85 -0.53 -2.73 15.44
N PHE A 86 -1.41 -2.54 14.45
CA PHE A 86 -1.28 -1.50 13.42
C PHE A 86 -1.14 -0.09 14.01
N ALA A 87 -1.90 0.23 15.05
CA ALA A 87 -1.86 1.55 15.69
C ALA A 87 -0.57 1.80 16.48
N THR A 88 0.14 0.74 16.85
CA THR A 88 1.40 0.83 17.59
C THR A 88 2.64 0.90 16.70
N VAL A 89 2.59 0.29 15.51
CA VAL A 89 3.73 0.27 14.58
C VAL A 89 3.78 1.48 13.65
N ALA A 90 2.64 2.13 13.40
CA ALA A 90 2.59 3.28 12.52
C ALA A 90 3.45 4.43 13.04
N SER A 91 4.32 4.96 12.18
CA SER A 91 5.19 6.10 12.50
C SER A 91 4.50 7.45 12.29
N THR A 92 3.31 7.45 11.71
CA THR A 92 2.45 8.64 11.52
C THR A 92 1.11 8.44 12.24
N ALA A 93 0.43 9.55 12.53
CA ALA A 93 -0.91 9.49 13.10
C ALA A 93 -1.88 8.79 12.14
N LEU A 94 -2.65 7.83 12.65
CA LEU A 94 -3.63 7.08 11.87
C LEU A 94 -4.98 7.79 11.73
N SER A 95 -5.21 8.87 12.49
CA SER A 95 -6.41 9.68 12.38
C SER A 95 -6.06 11.18 12.38
N ALA A 96 -6.74 11.95 11.55
CA ALA A 96 -6.63 13.40 11.53
C ALA A 96 -7.91 14.05 11.01
N THR A 97 -8.23 15.23 11.51
CA THR A 97 -9.37 16.02 11.03
C THR A 97 -8.88 17.11 10.08
N VAL A 98 -9.46 17.17 8.89
CA VAL A 98 -9.33 18.28 7.96
C VAL A 98 -10.39 19.32 8.32
N PRO A 99 -10.01 20.54 8.76
CA PRO A 99 -10.97 21.56 9.10
C PRO A 99 -11.81 21.98 7.89
N LYS A 100 -13.08 22.29 8.16
CA LYS A 100 -14.00 22.92 7.20
C LYS A 100 -13.36 24.15 6.54
N ASP A 101 -13.70 24.39 5.28
CA ASP A 101 -13.22 25.52 4.48
C ASP A 101 -11.69 25.51 4.24
N SER A 102 -11.04 24.37 4.46
CA SER A 102 -9.67 24.16 3.96
C SER A 102 -9.69 24.15 2.44
N ALA A 103 -9.28 25.26 1.84
CA ALA A 103 -9.25 25.45 0.38
C ALA A 103 -8.22 24.58 -0.37
N SER A 104 -7.55 23.63 0.29
CA SER A 104 -6.50 22.81 -0.31
C SER A 104 -6.51 21.37 0.17
N THR A 105 -6.14 20.47 -0.75
CA THR A 105 -5.85 19.06 -0.48
C THR A 105 -4.89 18.92 0.70
N ARG A 106 -5.20 17.99 1.60
CA ARG A 106 -4.35 17.66 2.74
C ARG A 106 -3.71 16.30 2.51
N TYR A 107 -2.40 16.27 2.70
CA TYR A 107 -1.65 15.02 2.70
C TYR A 107 -1.82 14.34 4.06
N PHE A 108 -2.07 13.03 3.99
CA PHE A 108 -2.26 12.18 5.15
C PHE A 108 -1.50 10.88 4.95
N ASP A 109 -0.18 10.98 5.12
CA ASP A 109 0.75 9.89 4.84
C ASP A 109 0.68 8.80 5.92
N LEU A 110 0.57 7.55 5.48
CA LEU A 110 0.78 6.36 6.32
C LEU A 110 2.25 5.92 6.17
N VAL A 111 2.96 5.87 7.28
CA VAL A 111 4.35 5.41 7.32
C VAL A 111 4.47 4.20 8.25
N LEU A 112 4.98 3.11 7.70
CA LEU A 112 5.34 1.90 8.44
C LEU A 112 6.86 1.74 8.44
N PRO A 113 7.50 1.47 9.60
CA PRO A 113 8.94 1.28 9.67
C PRO A 113 9.35 -0.02 8.98
N ALA A 114 10.64 -0.16 8.69
CA ALA A 114 11.18 -1.40 8.14
C ALA A 114 10.97 -2.57 9.12
N GLY A 115 10.75 -3.77 8.58
CA GLY A 115 10.65 -5.02 9.33
C GLY A 115 9.29 -5.33 9.94
N VAL A 116 8.30 -4.44 9.85
CA VAL A 116 6.95 -4.68 10.40
C VAL A 116 6.05 -5.49 9.47
N LEU A 117 6.38 -5.52 8.18
CA LEU A 117 5.67 -6.32 7.20
C LEU A 117 6.34 -7.69 7.07
N VAL A 118 5.52 -8.72 7.00
CA VAL A 118 5.90 -10.10 6.70
C VAL A 118 6.18 -10.21 5.20
N GLU A 119 7.21 -10.97 4.85
CA GLU A 119 7.59 -11.25 3.46
C GLU A 119 6.57 -12.15 2.76
N LYS A 120 6.42 -12.00 1.43
CA LYS A 120 5.48 -12.79 0.60
C LYS A 120 4.02 -12.70 1.07
N ALA A 121 3.65 -11.56 1.63
CA ALA A 121 2.29 -11.28 2.09
C ALA A 121 1.65 -10.16 1.26
N VAL A 122 0.33 -10.14 1.28
CA VAL A 122 -0.48 -9.06 0.70
C VAL A 122 -1.12 -8.29 1.84
N TYR A 123 -1.00 -6.97 1.79
CA TYR A 123 -1.59 -6.04 2.73
C TYR A 123 -2.59 -5.15 2.02
N THR A 124 -3.75 -4.90 2.62
CA THR A 124 -4.71 -3.92 2.11
C THR A 124 -4.91 -2.81 3.13
N PHE A 125 -4.45 -1.61 2.79
CA PHE A 125 -4.62 -0.40 3.60
C PHE A 125 -5.77 0.44 3.04
N ARG A 126 -6.66 0.92 3.92
CA ARG A 126 -7.77 1.80 3.57
C ARG A 126 -7.63 3.14 4.24
N LEU A 127 -7.67 4.21 3.45
CA LEU A 127 -7.96 5.55 3.94
C LEU A 127 -9.46 5.80 3.87
N VAL A 128 -10.08 6.07 5.01
CA VAL A 128 -11.48 6.47 5.12
C VAL A 128 -11.53 7.98 5.30
N ALA A 129 -12.47 8.66 4.65
CA ALA A 129 -12.85 10.02 5.00
C ALA A 129 -14.36 10.14 5.21
N SER A 130 -14.77 10.83 6.26
CA SER A 130 -16.17 11.10 6.55
C SER A 130 -16.37 12.49 7.11
N PHE A 131 -17.50 13.12 6.80
CA PHE A 131 -17.88 14.34 7.49
C PHE A 131 -18.20 14.07 8.96
N ASP A 132 -17.78 14.99 9.83
CA ASP A 132 -18.11 15.03 11.25
C ASP A 132 -19.64 15.06 11.45
N GLU A 133 -20.32 15.87 10.64
CA GLU A 133 -21.77 15.88 10.52
C GLU A 133 -22.19 15.03 9.32
N ARG A 134 -22.81 13.89 9.61
CA ARG A 134 -23.26 12.92 8.60
C ARG A 134 -24.33 13.43 7.65
N THR A 135 -24.81 14.66 7.84
CA THR A 135 -25.88 15.28 7.07
C THR A 135 -25.40 16.61 6.49
N VAL A 136 -25.41 16.72 5.18
CA VAL A 136 -25.06 17.93 4.42
C VAL A 136 -26.33 18.42 3.74
N ASP A 137 -26.76 19.65 4.05
CA ASP A 137 -27.98 20.23 3.47
C ASP A 137 -29.25 19.33 3.57
N GLY A 138 -29.32 18.51 4.63
CA GLY A 138 -30.44 17.58 4.86
C GLY A 138 -30.27 16.20 4.19
N THR A 139 -29.20 15.98 3.44
CA THR A 139 -28.86 14.69 2.81
C THR A 139 -27.82 13.95 3.64
N LEU A 140 -28.07 12.67 3.92
CA LEU A 140 -27.08 11.81 4.59
C LEU A 140 -25.93 11.51 3.62
N VAL A 141 -24.72 11.95 3.97
CA VAL A 141 -23.52 11.68 3.17
C VAL A 141 -22.73 10.55 3.81
N GLY A 142 -22.51 9.48 3.04
CA GLY A 142 -21.71 8.33 3.46
C GLY A 142 -20.21 8.64 3.44
N PRO A 143 -19.36 7.81 4.08
CA PRO A 143 -17.92 7.97 3.98
C PRO A 143 -17.44 7.67 2.56
N SER A 144 -16.29 8.25 2.19
CA SER A 144 -15.50 7.85 1.04
C SER A 144 -14.27 7.06 1.49
N TYR A 145 -13.73 6.24 0.58
CA TYR A 145 -12.64 5.32 0.88
C TYR A 145 -11.64 5.27 -0.27
N ALA A 146 -10.35 5.12 0.06
CA ALA A 146 -9.32 4.73 -0.88
C ALA A 146 -8.53 3.53 -0.34
N ASP A 147 -8.57 2.43 -1.08
CA ASP A 147 -7.82 1.22 -0.80
C ASP A 147 -6.51 1.16 -1.58
N ILE A 148 -5.47 0.65 -0.94
CA ILE A 148 -4.18 0.31 -1.56
C ILE A 148 -3.79 -1.09 -1.12
N SER A 149 -3.56 -1.95 -2.10
CA SER A 149 -2.96 -3.25 -1.88
C SER A 149 -1.44 -3.18 -2.09
N VAL A 150 -0.71 -3.77 -1.16
CA VAL A 150 0.76 -3.84 -1.15
C VAL A 150 1.17 -5.30 -1.06
N THR A 151 1.91 -5.77 -2.06
CA THR A 151 2.54 -7.08 -2.01
C THR A 151 4.00 -6.93 -1.59
N THR A 152 4.40 -7.67 -0.56
CA THR A 152 5.81 -7.71 -0.14
C THR A 152 6.55 -8.81 -0.90
N ASN A 153 7.77 -8.52 -1.35
CA ASN A 153 8.67 -9.59 -1.80
C ASN A 153 9.41 -10.17 -0.59
N ALA A 154 9.86 -11.42 -0.71
CA ALA A 154 10.98 -11.86 0.11
C ALA A 154 12.28 -11.40 -0.57
N PRO A 155 13.38 -11.20 0.18
CA PRO A 155 14.70 -11.23 -0.39
C PRO A 155 14.84 -12.47 -1.28
N PRO A 156 15.53 -12.38 -2.43
CA PRO A 156 15.84 -13.58 -3.19
C PRO A 156 16.54 -14.56 -2.25
N PHE A 157 16.17 -15.85 -2.33
CA PHE A 157 16.82 -16.87 -1.51
C PHE A 157 18.34 -16.72 -1.62
N ASN A 158 19.07 -16.84 -0.51
CA ASN A 158 20.53 -16.82 -0.49
C ASN A 158 21.03 -17.82 -1.53
N GLY A 159 21.40 -17.34 -2.71
CA GLY A 159 21.92 -18.19 -3.75
C GLY A 159 23.25 -18.76 -3.30
N GLN A 160 23.55 -19.95 -3.76
CA GLN A 160 24.77 -20.64 -3.38
C GLN A 160 25.78 -20.49 -4.50
N LEU A 161 27.02 -20.23 -4.12
CA LEU A 161 28.19 -20.37 -4.98
C LEU A 161 28.86 -21.70 -4.61
N SER A 162 28.90 -22.63 -5.55
CA SER A 162 29.73 -23.83 -5.44
C SER A 162 30.99 -23.63 -6.30
N VAL A 163 32.13 -23.95 -5.70
CA VAL A 163 33.43 -23.95 -6.36
C VAL A 163 33.97 -25.38 -6.32
N SER A 164 34.36 -25.93 -7.47
CA SER A 164 34.97 -27.26 -7.56
C SER A 164 36.20 -27.24 -8.46
N PRO A 165 37.38 -27.69 -7.98
CA PRO A 165 37.66 -28.15 -6.62
C PRO A 165 37.73 -27.00 -5.60
N GLU A 166 37.57 -27.25 -4.29
CA GLU A 166 37.61 -26.20 -3.25
C GLU A 166 39.03 -25.62 -3.01
N VAL A 167 40.05 -26.33 -3.47
CA VAL A 167 41.47 -25.95 -3.34
C VAL A 167 42.25 -26.41 -4.57
N GLY A 168 43.31 -25.67 -4.89
CA GLY A 168 44.15 -25.94 -6.05
C GLY A 168 45.41 -25.09 -6.05
N THR A 169 46.26 -25.34 -7.04
CA THR A 169 47.52 -24.64 -7.28
C THR A 169 47.35 -23.58 -8.37
N ILE A 170 48.03 -22.45 -8.17
CA ILE A 170 47.97 -21.31 -9.10
C ILE A 170 48.45 -21.74 -10.49
N PHE A 171 47.71 -21.32 -11.53
CA PHE A 171 47.96 -21.61 -12.95
C PHE A 171 47.87 -23.09 -13.40
N ASP A 172 47.56 -24.02 -12.50
CA ASP A 172 47.54 -25.45 -12.83
C ASP A 172 46.15 -26.07 -12.59
N THR A 173 45.43 -25.60 -11.57
CA THR A 173 44.08 -26.11 -11.24
C THR A 173 42.98 -25.24 -11.87
N PRO A 174 42.20 -25.76 -12.84
CA PRO A 174 40.99 -25.09 -13.31
C PRO A 174 39.87 -25.23 -12.27
N PHE A 175 39.25 -24.10 -11.90
CA PHE A 175 38.11 -24.07 -10.99
C PHE A 175 36.81 -23.91 -11.76
N GLN A 176 35.84 -24.77 -11.49
CA GLN A 176 34.46 -24.60 -11.94
C GLN A 176 33.67 -23.83 -10.90
N LEU A 177 32.99 -22.78 -11.35
CA LEU A 177 32.13 -21.92 -10.55
C LEU A 177 30.69 -22.18 -10.99
N ALA A 178 29.83 -22.57 -10.05
CA ALA A 178 28.40 -22.72 -10.28
C ALA A 178 27.62 -21.86 -9.29
N THR A 179 26.74 -21.00 -9.81
CA THR A 179 25.77 -20.26 -9.00
C THR A 179 24.38 -20.84 -9.20
N PHE A 180 23.65 -21.07 -8.11
CA PHE A 180 22.30 -21.63 -8.16
C PHE A 180 21.46 -21.15 -6.98
N GLY A 181 20.14 -21.32 -7.08
CA GLY A 181 19.20 -20.97 -6.00
C GLY A 181 18.87 -19.47 -5.90
N TRP A 182 19.40 -18.63 -6.78
CA TRP A 182 18.94 -17.25 -6.94
C TRP A 182 17.56 -17.27 -7.61
N VAL A 183 16.52 -17.03 -6.82
CA VAL A 183 15.14 -16.89 -7.28
C VAL A 183 14.64 -15.54 -6.83
N ASP A 184 14.16 -14.73 -7.77
CA ASP A 184 13.43 -13.47 -7.53
C ASP A 184 11.98 -13.79 -7.16
#